data_AF-A0A067P4Y9-F1
#
_entry.id   AF-A0A067P4Y9-F1
#
_cell.length_a   1.000
_cell.length_b   1.000
_cell.length_c   1.000
_cell.angle_alpha   90.00
_cell.angle_beta   90.00
_cell.angle_gamma   90.00
#
_symmetry.space_group_name_H-M   'P 1'
#
loop_
_entity.id
_entity.type
_entity.pdbx_description
1 polymer ?
#
loop_
_entity_poly.entity_id
_entity_poly.type
_entity_poly.pdbx_seq_one_letter_code
_entity_poly.pdbx_strand_id
1 'polypeptide(L)'
;MAVPLTLSLSFSSLAYLFVLPYGVLAQTPPGAPECNITSPPFPTVNSKGQDICFIAHTVWGMCTGNWTWAPVITDVDLIYTPPSDGCQCSIVIYNLVSGCAFCQSGLGVWFPWIEWSFGCTASEIAAESAVPLNATVPFPNWAYIDPRVRDQFSVVSFYN
;
A
#
# COMPACT_ATOMS: atom_id res chain seq x y z
N MET A 1 -0.34 12.34 -70.10
CA MET A 1 -1.54 12.25 -69.24
C MET A 1 -1.08 11.69 -67.90
N ALA A 2 -1.04 12.52 -66.86
CA ALA A 2 -0.60 12.15 -65.52
C ALA A 2 -1.81 12.18 -64.59
N VAL A 3 -2.02 11.09 -63.83
CA VAL A 3 -3.09 10.96 -62.84
C VAL A 3 -2.49 11.29 -61.47
N PRO A 4 -3.02 12.26 -60.71
CA PRO A 4 -2.54 12.52 -59.37
C PRO A 4 -3.23 11.55 -58.38
N LEU A 5 -2.42 10.83 -57.61
CA LEU A 5 -2.88 9.99 -56.50
C LEU A 5 -3.05 10.91 -55.27
N THR A 6 -4.29 11.24 -54.91
CA THR A 6 -4.56 12.02 -53.70
C THR A 6 -4.49 11.12 -52.47
N LEU A 7 -3.51 11.38 -51.60
CA LEU A 7 -3.30 10.73 -50.32
C LEU A 7 -4.31 11.30 -49.29
N SER A 8 -5.50 10.71 -49.19
CA SER A 8 -6.51 11.08 -48.16
C SER A 8 -6.54 10.04 -47.04
N LEU A 9 -5.48 9.96 -46.26
CA LEU A 9 -5.48 9.20 -45.00
C LEU A 9 -6.21 10.02 -43.93
N SER A 10 -7.51 9.75 -43.83
CA SER A 10 -8.40 9.82 -42.67
C SER A 10 -7.87 10.56 -41.42
N PHE A 11 -8.23 11.83 -41.28
CA PHE A 11 -8.19 12.56 -40.01
C PHE A 11 -9.09 11.98 -38.90
N SER A 12 -9.95 11.00 -39.22
CA SER A 12 -10.89 10.39 -38.27
C SER A 12 -10.22 9.53 -37.18
N SER A 13 -8.96 9.14 -37.34
CA SER A 13 -8.25 8.30 -36.35
C SER A 13 -7.70 9.10 -35.16
N LEU A 14 -7.44 10.42 -35.32
CA LEU A 14 -6.82 11.25 -34.28
C LEU A 14 -7.80 11.75 -33.21
N ALA A 15 -9.11 11.79 -33.52
CA ALA A 15 -10.12 12.25 -32.56
C ALA A 15 -10.38 11.24 -31.42
N TYR A 16 -10.04 9.96 -31.60
CA TYR A 16 -10.26 8.92 -30.59
C TYR A 16 -9.23 8.91 -29.46
N LEU A 17 -8.05 9.52 -29.65
CA LEU A 17 -7.01 9.57 -28.61
C LEU A 17 -7.28 10.61 -27.51
N PHE A 18 -8.27 11.49 -27.70
CA PHE A 18 -8.60 12.56 -26.76
C PHE A 18 -9.90 12.33 -25.95
N VAL A 19 -10.64 11.24 -26.20
CA VAL A 19 -11.93 10.97 -25.52
C VAL A 19 -11.79 10.05 -24.30
N LEU A 20 -10.59 9.58 -23.99
CA LEU A 20 -10.39 8.71 -22.85
C LEU A 20 -9.73 9.50 -21.72
N PRO A 21 -10.48 9.90 -20.68
CA PRO A 21 -9.87 10.23 -19.41
C PRO A 21 -9.34 8.92 -18.82
N TYR A 22 -8.25 8.40 -19.39
CA TYR A 22 -7.49 7.32 -18.79
C TYR A 22 -6.73 7.90 -17.60
N GLY A 23 -7.46 8.21 -16.54
CA GLY A 23 -6.91 7.97 -15.21
C GLY A 23 -6.69 6.47 -15.15
N VAL A 24 -5.47 6.02 -15.44
CA VAL A 24 -5.09 4.64 -15.16
C VAL A 24 -5.15 4.54 -13.64
N LEU A 25 -6.24 3.97 -13.12
CA LEU A 25 -6.27 3.53 -11.73
C LEU A 25 -5.05 2.64 -11.55
N ALA A 26 -4.26 2.90 -10.50
CA ALA A 26 -3.08 2.12 -10.22
C ALA A 26 -3.45 0.62 -10.28
N GLN A 27 -2.79 -0.14 -11.16
CA GLN A 27 -3.11 -1.55 -11.30
C GLN A 27 -2.73 -2.26 -9.99
N THR A 28 -3.73 -2.79 -9.29
CA THR A 28 -3.54 -3.62 -8.10
C THR A 28 -2.58 -4.76 -8.44
N PRO A 29 -1.44 -4.89 -7.74
CA PRO A 29 -0.55 -6.01 -7.93
C PRO A 29 -1.35 -7.31 -7.82
N PRO A 30 -1.07 -8.31 -8.67
CA PRO A 30 -1.71 -9.62 -8.54
C PRO A 30 -1.56 -10.16 -7.11
N GLY A 31 -2.68 -10.45 -6.45
CA GLY A 31 -2.68 -10.98 -5.08
C GLY A 31 -2.56 -9.94 -3.96
N ALA A 32 -2.51 -8.64 -4.27
CA ALA A 32 -2.69 -7.62 -3.25
C ALA A 32 -4.11 -7.72 -2.66
N PRO A 33 -4.27 -7.78 -1.33
CA PRO A 33 -5.59 -7.78 -0.74
C PRO A 33 -6.23 -6.40 -0.83
N GLU A 34 -7.54 -6.34 -0.64
CA GLU A 34 -8.30 -5.10 -0.68
C GLU A 34 -8.76 -4.68 0.71
N CYS A 35 -8.84 -3.37 0.89
CA CYS A 35 -9.41 -2.71 2.05
C CYS A 35 -10.95 -2.76 1.96
N ASN A 36 -11.63 -3.48 2.86
CA ASN A 36 -13.05 -3.85 2.71
C ASN A 36 -14.00 -3.17 3.72
N ILE A 37 -13.49 -2.39 4.68
CA ILE A 37 -14.36 -1.63 5.60
C ILE A 37 -14.98 -0.41 4.90
N THR A 38 -16.27 -0.19 5.13
CA THR A 38 -17.04 0.91 4.54
C THR A 38 -16.96 2.22 5.32
N SER A 39 -16.58 2.16 6.60
CA SER A 39 -16.44 3.34 7.47
C SER A 39 -15.12 3.28 8.23
N PRO A 40 -13.98 3.57 7.57
CA PRO A 40 -12.68 3.51 8.21
C PRO A 40 -12.50 4.67 9.20
N PRO A 41 -11.90 4.43 10.39
CA PRO A 41 -11.60 5.48 11.34
C PRO A 41 -10.34 6.28 10.96
N PHE A 42 -9.68 5.94 9.85
CA PHE A 42 -8.49 6.60 9.31
C PHE A 42 -8.51 6.66 7.78
N PRO A 43 -7.72 7.54 7.14
CA PRO A 43 -7.62 7.58 5.69
C PRO A 43 -7.04 6.27 5.12
N THR A 44 -7.83 5.52 4.37
CA THR A 44 -7.44 4.23 3.77
C THR A 44 -7.00 4.33 2.31
N VAL A 45 -6.98 5.53 1.74
CA VAL A 45 -6.60 5.79 0.35
C VAL A 45 -5.58 6.92 0.32
N ASN A 46 -4.52 6.78 -0.48
CA ASN A 46 -3.51 7.83 -0.64
C ASN A 46 -3.91 8.88 -1.71
N SER A 47 -3.05 9.87 -1.93
CA SER A 47 -3.27 10.94 -2.92
C SER A 47 -3.26 10.48 -4.38
N LYS A 48 -2.99 9.19 -4.64
CA LYS A 48 -3.04 8.56 -5.98
C LYS A 48 -4.25 7.64 -6.15
N GLY A 49 -5.15 7.56 -5.18
CA GLY A 49 -6.32 6.68 -5.25
C GLY A 49 -6.00 5.20 -4.98
N GLN A 50 -4.82 4.90 -4.44
CA GLN A 50 -4.45 3.53 -4.06
C GLN A 50 -4.96 3.26 -2.64
N ASP A 51 -5.63 2.12 -2.46
CA ASP A 51 -6.05 1.68 -1.14
C ASP A 51 -4.85 1.26 -0.28
N ILE A 52 -5.05 1.19 1.03
CA ILE A 52 -3.95 0.98 1.96
C ILE A 52 -3.33 -0.42 1.86
N CYS A 53 -4.13 -1.42 1.47
CA CYS A 53 -3.65 -2.78 1.33
C CYS A 53 -2.81 -2.96 0.07
N PHE A 54 -3.15 -2.27 -1.02
CA PHE A 54 -2.24 -2.09 -2.16
C PHE A 54 -0.89 -1.52 -1.72
N ILE A 55 -0.91 -0.45 -0.91
CA ILE A 55 0.30 0.26 -0.51
C ILE A 55 1.17 -0.63 0.38
N ALA A 56 0.55 -1.33 1.34
CA ALA A 56 1.21 -2.29 2.22
C ALA A 56 1.84 -3.45 1.42
N HIS A 57 1.09 -4.02 0.47
CA HIS A 57 1.59 -5.06 -0.43
C HIS A 57 2.79 -4.60 -1.25
N THR A 58 2.70 -3.39 -1.81
CA THR A 58 3.75 -2.83 -2.65
C THR A 58 5.04 -2.63 -1.86
N VAL A 59 4.98 -1.97 -0.70
CA VAL A 59 6.20 -1.72 0.08
C VAL A 59 6.82 -3.02 0.60
N TRP A 60 5.99 -4.02 0.94
CA TRP A 60 6.46 -5.34 1.35
C TRP A 60 7.15 -6.09 0.22
N GLY A 61 6.55 -6.12 -0.97
CA GLY A 61 7.11 -6.78 -2.14
C GLY A 61 8.42 -6.13 -2.60
N MET A 62 8.48 -4.80 -2.53
CA MET A 62 9.73 -4.08 -2.79
C MET A 62 10.81 -4.39 -1.73
N CYS A 63 10.43 -4.51 -0.46
CA CYS A 63 11.36 -4.77 0.65
C CYS A 63 11.92 -6.20 0.60
N THR A 64 11.05 -7.19 0.47
CA THR A 64 11.43 -8.61 0.52
C THR A 64 11.85 -9.18 -0.84
N GLY A 65 11.58 -8.47 -1.94
CA GLY A 65 11.61 -9.02 -3.29
C GLY A 65 10.52 -10.06 -3.57
N ASN A 66 9.63 -10.32 -2.61
CA ASN A 66 8.55 -11.31 -2.71
C ASN A 66 7.19 -10.63 -2.72
N TRP A 67 6.50 -10.73 -3.84
CA TRP A 67 5.16 -10.17 -4.06
C TRP A 67 4.03 -11.11 -3.62
N THR A 68 4.36 -12.27 -3.05
CA THR A 68 3.36 -13.15 -2.45
C THR A 68 2.89 -12.55 -1.14
N TRP A 69 1.58 -12.36 -1.01
CA TRP A 69 0.97 -11.88 0.23
C TRP A 69 0.43 -13.06 1.05
N ALA A 70 0.39 -12.88 2.37
CA ALA A 70 -0.30 -13.81 3.25
C ALA A 70 -1.81 -13.81 2.96
N PRO A 71 -2.56 -14.84 3.40
CA PRO A 71 -4.01 -14.87 3.24
C PRO A 71 -4.69 -13.58 3.75
N VAL A 72 -5.81 -13.21 3.12
CA VAL A 72 -6.66 -12.10 3.57
C VAL A 72 -7.15 -12.40 4.99
N ILE A 73 -7.09 -11.40 5.86
CA ILE A 73 -7.56 -11.50 7.23
C ILE A 73 -9.09 -11.44 7.23
N THR A 74 -9.73 -12.56 7.55
CA THR A 74 -11.20 -12.68 7.60
C THR A 74 -11.76 -12.94 8.99
N ASP A 75 -10.89 -13.28 9.95
CA ASP A 75 -11.25 -13.62 11.31
C ASP A 75 -10.12 -13.24 12.29
N VAL A 76 -10.34 -13.50 13.58
CA VAL A 76 -9.42 -13.10 14.66
C VAL A 76 -8.18 -14.00 14.79
N ASP A 77 -8.19 -15.19 14.19
CA ASP A 77 -7.11 -16.16 14.27
C ASP A 77 -6.06 -15.95 13.16
N LEU A 78 -6.40 -15.13 12.16
CA LEU A 78 -5.50 -14.72 11.09
C LEU A 78 -4.84 -13.38 11.43
N ILE A 79 -3.51 -13.37 11.47
CA ILE A 79 -2.70 -12.16 11.70
C ILE A 79 -1.47 -12.20 10.79
N TYR A 80 -1.08 -11.05 10.25
CA TYR A 80 0.19 -10.95 9.51
C TYR A 80 1.38 -11.15 10.42
N THR A 81 2.25 -12.08 10.07
CA THR A 81 3.37 -12.49 10.93
C THR A 81 4.48 -11.44 10.97
N PRO A 82 5.22 -11.37 12.09
CA PRO A 82 6.42 -10.55 12.20
C PRO A 82 7.43 -10.82 11.07
N PRO A 83 8.29 -9.83 10.79
CA PRO A 83 9.27 -9.88 9.72
C PRO A 83 10.34 -10.94 9.92
N SER A 84 10.89 -11.41 8.79
CA SER A 84 12.07 -12.26 8.73
C SER A 84 13.31 -11.55 8.20
N ASP A 85 13.16 -10.29 7.74
CA ASP A 85 14.20 -9.47 7.12
C ASP A 85 14.20 -8.04 7.70
N GLY A 86 15.37 -7.41 7.71
CA GLY A 86 15.63 -6.12 8.35
C GLY A 86 14.85 -4.94 7.79
N CYS A 87 14.54 -4.95 6.48
CA CYS A 87 13.81 -3.83 5.86
C CYS A 87 12.35 -3.74 6.34
N GLN A 88 11.76 -4.86 6.78
CA GLN A 88 10.38 -4.94 7.27
C GLN A 88 10.23 -4.43 8.72
N CYS A 89 11.36 -4.17 9.40
CA CYS A 89 11.44 -3.55 10.73
C CYS A 89 11.12 -2.04 10.70
N SER A 90 10.75 -1.50 9.55
CA SER A 90 10.29 -0.11 9.41
C SER A 90 8.95 0.11 10.11
N ILE A 91 8.86 1.20 10.88
CA ILE A 91 7.61 1.70 11.46
C ILE A 91 6.54 1.90 10.38
N VAL A 92 6.92 2.39 9.21
CA VAL A 92 6.00 2.62 8.10
C VAL A 92 5.41 1.31 7.60
N ILE A 93 6.24 0.29 7.40
CA ILE A 93 5.76 -1.04 6.97
C ILE A 93 4.84 -1.63 8.02
N TYR A 94 5.23 -1.61 9.30
CA TYR A 94 4.40 -2.08 10.39
C TYR A 94 3.01 -1.43 10.42
N ASN A 95 2.96 -0.11 10.34
CA ASN A 95 1.69 0.63 10.37
C ASN A 95 0.83 0.32 9.13
N LEU A 96 1.43 0.27 7.94
CA LEU A 96 0.70 -0.07 6.70
C LEU A 96 0.13 -1.49 6.73
N VAL A 97 0.92 -2.47 7.19
CA VAL A 97 0.50 -3.87 7.31
C VAL A 97 -0.60 -4.01 8.36
N SER A 98 -0.44 -3.41 9.53
CA SER A 98 -1.43 -3.44 10.61
C SER A 98 -2.72 -2.72 10.22
N GLY A 99 -2.61 -1.56 9.57
CA GLY A 99 -3.75 -0.82 9.02
C GLY A 99 -4.48 -1.59 7.92
N CYS A 100 -3.75 -2.33 7.09
CA CYS A 100 -4.34 -3.22 6.09
C CYS A 100 -5.08 -4.40 6.75
N ALA A 101 -4.50 -5.05 7.75
CA ALA A 101 -5.17 -6.12 8.52
C ALA A 101 -6.48 -5.62 9.15
N PHE A 102 -6.44 -4.42 9.75
CA PHE A 102 -7.65 -3.77 10.23
C PHE A 102 -8.64 -3.49 9.10
N CYS A 103 -8.18 -2.97 7.95
CA CYS A 103 -9.08 -2.63 6.87
C CYS A 103 -9.77 -3.83 6.20
N GLN A 104 -9.17 -5.02 6.27
CA GLN A 104 -9.78 -6.23 5.69
C GLN A 104 -10.92 -6.76 6.55
N SER A 105 -10.74 -6.74 7.87
CA SER A 105 -11.63 -7.45 8.81
C SER A 105 -12.44 -6.53 9.73
N GLY A 106 -11.92 -5.34 10.03
CA GLY A 106 -12.42 -4.44 11.07
C GLY A 106 -12.18 -4.94 12.50
N LEU A 107 -11.48 -6.07 12.69
CA LEU A 107 -11.43 -6.79 13.97
C LEU A 107 -10.36 -6.30 14.95
N GLY A 108 -9.43 -5.45 14.51
CA GLY A 108 -8.40 -4.94 15.42
C GLY A 108 -7.23 -5.89 15.67
N VAL A 109 -6.95 -6.82 14.75
CA VAL A 109 -5.96 -7.90 14.96
C VAL A 109 -4.63 -7.63 14.24
N TRP A 110 -3.58 -7.43 15.03
CA TRP A 110 -2.18 -7.28 14.59
C TRP A 110 -1.24 -7.57 15.77
N PHE A 111 0.02 -7.86 15.48
CA PHE A 111 1.03 -7.99 16.53
C PHE A 111 1.35 -6.63 17.18
N PRO A 112 1.53 -6.58 18.51
CA PRO A 112 2.15 -5.43 19.17
C PRO A 112 3.50 -5.11 18.54
N TRP A 113 3.93 -3.85 18.62
CA TRP A 113 5.19 -3.43 18.01
C TRP A 113 6.39 -4.21 18.59
N ILE A 114 6.40 -4.49 19.88
CA ILE A 114 7.47 -5.26 20.54
C ILE A 114 7.59 -6.68 19.99
N GLU A 115 6.46 -7.32 19.64
CA GLU A 115 6.44 -8.65 19.05
C GLU A 115 6.83 -8.60 17.56
N TRP A 116 6.35 -7.59 16.84
CA TRP A 116 6.75 -7.34 15.46
C TRP A 116 8.26 -7.08 15.32
N SER A 117 8.82 -6.26 16.21
CA SER A 117 10.22 -5.83 16.14
C SER A 117 11.19 -6.78 16.86
N PHE A 118 10.71 -7.92 17.38
CA PHE A 118 11.53 -8.83 18.18
C PHE A 118 12.77 -9.37 17.44
N GLY A 119 12.64 -9.64 16.14
CA GLY A 119 13.73 -10.10 15.29
C GLY A 119 14.64 -9.00 14.73
N CYS A 120 14.34 -7.73 15.02
CA CYS A 120 14.99 -6.59 14.41
C CYS A 120 16.18 -6.09 15.24
N THR A 121 17.25 -5.69 14.57
CA THR A 121 18.38 -5.01 15.22
C THR A 121 18.01 -3.57 15.58
N ALA A 122 18.71 -3.01 16.58
CA ALA A 122 18.53 -1.61 16.95
C ALA A 122 18.80 -0.65 15.77
N SER A 123 19.70 -0.99 14.85
CA SER A 123 19.96 -0.20 13.64
C SER A 123 18.81 -0.23 12.63
N GLU A 124 18.12 -1.37 12.47
CA GLU A 124 16.97 -1.50 11.57
C GLU A 124 15.73 -0.79 12.15
N ILE A 125 15.57 -0.85 13.47
CA ILE A 125 14.52 -0.13 14.18
C ILE A 125 14.79 1.37 14.13
N ALA A 126 15.99 1.82 14.51
CA ALA A 126 16.39 3.24 14.56
C ALA A 126 16.46 3.90 13.18
N ALA A 127 16.49 3.10 12.11
CA ALA A 127 16.33 3.60 10.76
C ALA A 127 14.95 4.19 10.50
N GLU A 128 13.96 4.03 11.41
CA GLU A 128 12.63 4.67 11.66
C GLU A 128 11.84 5.33 10.51
N SER A 129 12.51 5.95 9.55
CA SER A 129 11.96 6.65 8.39
C SER A 129 12.57 6.23 7.06
N ALA A 130 13.58 5.35 7.05
CA ALA A 130 14.07 4.69 5.87
C ALA A 130 13.04 3.64 5.48
N VAL A 131 11.90 4.13 4.99
CA VAL A 131 11.18 3.50 3.90
C VAL A 131 12.29 2.96 3.00
N PRO A 132 12.53 1.65 3.00
CA PRO A 132 13.41 1.12 2.01
C PRO A 132 12.70 1.48 0.72
N LEU A 133 13.49 1.90 -0.25
CA LEU A 133 13.06 2.10 -1.61
C LEU A 133 12.45 3.48 -1.84
N ASN A 134 12.93 4.07 -2.93
CA ASN A 134 12.31 5.06 -3.79
C ASN A 134 10.83 4.77 -4.14
N ALA A 135 9.97 4.56 -3.14
CA ALA A 135 8.57 4.31 -3.34
C ALA A 135 7.95 5.58 -3.96
N THR A 136 7.67 5.51 -5.26
CA THR A 136 6.87 6.51 -5.98
C THR A 136 5.44 6.59 -5.45
N VAL A 137 5.08 5.68 -4.53
CA VAL A 137 3.79 5.59 -3.86
C VAL A 137 3.78 6.50 -2.64
N PRO A 138 2.96 7.56 -2.61
CA PRO A 138 2.83 8.40 -1.43
C PRO A 138 2.15 7.61 -0.30
N PHE A 139 2.74 7.64 0.88
CA PHE A 139 2.16 7.03 2.07
C PHE A 139 1.29 8.03 2.83
N PRO A 140 0.20 7.59 3.46
CA PRO A 140 -0.55 8.44 4.38
C PRO A 140 0.32 8.90 5.55
N ASN A 141 0.12 10.14 6.01
CA ASN A 141 0.90 10.70 7.14
C ASN A 141 0.87 9.83 8.40
N TRP A 142 -0.25 9.14 8.64
CA TRP A 142 -0.40 8.27 9.80
C TRP A 142 0.54 7.06 9.78
N ALA A 143 1.04 6.65 8.61
CA ALA A 143 1.97 5.53 8.50
C ALA A 143 3.30 5.82 9.21
N TYR A 144 3.62 7.10 9.46
CA TYR A 144 4.83 7.53 10.15
C TYR A 144 4.65 7.71 11.67
N ILE A 145 3.46 7.47 12.22
CA ILE A 145 3.27 7.58 13.67
C ILE A 145 4.04 6.48 14.37
N ASP A 146 4.84 6.87 15.35
CA ASP A 146 5.65 5.95 16.13
C ASP A 146 4.78 5.01 17.00
N PRO A 147 4.75 3.69 16.70
CA PRO A 147 3.94 2.74 17.43
C PRO A 147 4.54 2.44 18.81
N ARG A 148 5.81 2.74 19.07
CA ARG A 148 6.49 2.44 20.35
C ARG A 148 5.89 3.19 21.53
N VAL A 149 5.20 4.30 21.27
CA VAL A 149 4.52 5.10 22.32
C VAL A 149 3.38 4.30 22.98
N ARG A 150 2.70 3.43 22.22
CA ARG A 150 1.55 2.63 22.70
C ARG A 150 1.71 1.14 22.48
N ASP A 151 2.86 0.73 21.97
CA ASP A 151 3.18 -0.63 21.52
C ASP A 151 2.22 -1.18 20.44
N GLN A 152 1.61 -0.31 19.64
CA GLN A 152 0.59 -0.72 18.66
C GLN A 152 0.36 0.31 17.55
N PHE A 153 -0.17 -0.16 16.42
CA PHE A 153 -0.86 0.69 15.45
C PHE A 153 -2.06 1.40 16.09
N SER A 154 -2.23 2.70 15.82
CA SER A 154 -3.33 3.51 16.35
C SER A 154 -4.45 3.67 15.33
N VAL A 155 -5.60 3.04 15.59
CA VAL A 155 -6.85 3.24 14.82
C VAL A 155 -7.60 4.53 15.20
N VAL A 156 -7.16 5.25 16.23
CA VAL A 156 -7.94 6.37 16.81
C VAL A 156 -7.92 7.57 15.88
N SER A 157 -9.14 8.05 15.57
CA SER A 157 -9.50 9.00 14.52
C SER A 157 -8.47 10.09 14.25
N PHE A 158 -7.91 10.06 13.04
CA PHE A 158 -6.93 11.04 12.55
C PHE A 158 -7.55 12.38 12.14
N TYR A 159 -8.76 12.67 12.63
CA TYR A 159 -9.51 13.90 12.42
C TYR A 159 -9.58 14.66 13.76
N ASN A 160 -8.54 15.41 14.07
CA ASN A 160 -8.63 16.57 14.97
C ASN A 160 -8.32 17.83 14.15
#